data_AF-A0A2S9VFN3-F1
#
_entry.id   AF-A0A2S9VFN3-F1
#
_cell.length_a   1.000
_cell.length_b   1.000
_cell.length_c   1.000
_cell.angle_alpha   90.00
_cell.angle_beta   90.00
_cell.angle_gamma   90.00
#
_symmetry.space_group_name_H-M   'P 1'
#
loop_
_entity.id
_entity.type
_entity.pdbx_description
1 polymer ?
#
loop_
_entity_poly.entity_id
_entity_poly.type
_entity_poly.pdbx_seq_one_letter_code
_entity_poly.pdbx_strand_id
1 'polypeptide(L)'
;MKTFTKVVMVAGLAFGAMATAQANTQFEAADDAITSEICVIAANGNKMNLHKAIRDSGLTRGFVEDSVTCNQLPIVEFVEQYGENVAKINRYITAGDYTGTLISRAN
;
A
#
# COMPACT_ATOMS: atom_id res chain seq x y z
N MET A 1 30.96 -28.74 -53.68
CA MET A 1 30.81 -28.03 -52.39
C MET A 1 30.46 -26.58 -52.67
N LYS A 2 29.24 -26.15 -52.37
CA LYS A 2 28.84 -24.73 -52.43
C LYS A 2 28.11 -24.42 -51.13
N THR A 3 28.84 -23.87 -50.18
CA THR A 3 28.38 -23.52 -48.84
C THR A 3 27.77 -22.12 -48.91
N PHE A 4 26.44 -22.03 -48.97
CA PHE A 4 25.76 -20.74 -48.81
C PHE A 4 25.58 -20.47 -47.32
N THR A 5 26.47 -19.62 -46.81
CA THR A 5 26.54 -19.10 -45.45
C THR A 5 25.21 -18.47 -45.05
N LYS A 6 24.48 -19.10 -44.12
CA LYS A 6 23.33 -18.49 -43.44
C LYS A 6 23.86 -17.46 -42.44
N VAL A 7 23.73 -16.18 -42.77
CA VAL A 7 23.99 -15.08 -41.82
C VAL A 7 22.79 -15.00 -40.89
N VAL A 8 22.95 -15.50 -39.66
CA VAL A 8 21.97 -15.35 -38.58
C VAL A 8 22.27 -14.03 -37.88
N MET A 9 21.41 -13.04 -38.10
CA MET A 9 21.46 -11.75 -37.41
C MET A 9 20.91 -11.94 -35.99
N VAL A 10 21.80 -12.03 -34.99
CA VAL A 10 21.38 -12.06 -33.58
C VAL A 10 21.17 -10.62 -33.13
N ALA A 11 19.91 -10.17 -33.13
CA ALA A 11 19.51 -8.93 -32.48
C ALA A 11 19.58 -9.15 -30.96
N GLY A 12 20.60 -8.56 -30.32
CA GLY A 12 20.73 -8.59 -28.86
C GLY A 12 19.63 -7.75 -28.22
N LEU A 13 18.64 -8.42 -27.61
CA LEU A 13 17.67 -7.79 -26.72
C LEU A 13 18.38 -7.42 -25.42
N ALA A 14 18.80 -6.17 -25.30
CA ALA A 14 19.25 -5.62 -24.03
C ALA A 14 18.01 -5.43 -23.12
N PHE A 15 17.71 -6.43 -22.29
CA PHE A 15 16.79 -6.27 -21.17
C PHE A 15 17.51 -5.47 -20.09
N GLY A 16 17.32 -4.15 -20.09
CA GLY A 16 17.66 -3.30 -18.96
C GLY A 16 16.81 -3.72 -17.77
N ALA A 17 17.42 -4.45 -16.83
CA ALA A 17 16.80 -4.71 -15.54
C ALA A 17 16.62 -3.37 -14.82
N MET A 18 15.40 -2.85 -14.79
CA MET A 18 15.05 -1.75 -13.89
C MET A 18 15.12 -2.32 -12.48
N ALA A 19 16.25 -2.13 -11.81
CA ALA A 19 16.35 -2.36 -10.38
C ALA A 19 15.38 -1.38 -9.70
N THR A 20 14.24 -1.87 -9.23
CA THR A 20 13.34 -1.09 -8.40
C THR A 20 14.05 -0.87 -7.08
N ALA A 21 14.65 0.31 -6.91
CA ALA A 21 15.09 0.76 -5.59
C ALA A 21 13.84 0.81 -4.71
N GLN A 22 13.72 -0.13 -3.78
CA GLN A 22 12.69 -0.13 -2.75
C GLN A 22 13.01 1.06 -1.83
N ALA A 23 12.46 2.23 -2.15
CA ALA A 23 12.50 3.37 -1.25
C ALA A 23 11.65 2.99 -0.02
N ASN A 24 12.27 2.92 1.16
CA ASN A 24 11.54 2.84 2.42
C ASN A 24 10.75 4.15 2.57
N THR A 25 9.49 4.15 2.14
CA THR A 25 8.59 5.30 2.28
C THR A 25 8.29 5.48 3.76
N GLN A 26 8.79 6.56 4.35
CA GLN A 26 8.46 6.95 5.72
C GLN A 26 7.27 7.91 5.66
N PHE A 27 6.18 7.55 6.34
CA PHE A 27 5.01 8.40 6.48
C PHE A 27 5.17 9.26 7.74
N GLU A 28 4.94 10.55 7.59
CA GLU A 28 4.95 11.53 8.68
C GLU A 28 3.59 12.21 8.76
N ALA A 29 3.20 12.64 9.96
CA ALA A 29 1.95 13.37 10.14
C ALA A 29 2.05 14.76 9.47
N ALA A 30 0.99 15.16 8.77
CA ALA A 30 0.95 16.46 8.11
C ALA A 30 0.77 17.63 9.10
N ASP A 31 0.15 17.35 10.24
CA ASP A 31 -0.16 18.29 11.31
C ASP A 31 -0.31 17.54 12.66
N ASP A 32 -0.64 18.29 13.72
CA ASP A 32 -0.83 17.76 15.07
C ASP A 32 -2.23 17.11 15.28
N ALA A 33 -3.02 16.91 14.21
CA ALA A 33 -4.33 16.27 14.34
C ALA A 33 -4.18 14.77 14.57
N ILE A 34 -4.99 14.22 15.48
CA ILE A 34 -4.98 12.78 15.80
C ILE A 34 -5.29 11.90 14.58
N THR A 35 -6.06 12.42 13.62
CA THR A 35 -6.36 11.73 12.36
C THR A 35 -5.14 11.60 11.47
N SER A 36 -4.21 12.57 11.51
CA SER A 36 -2.93 12.51 10.78
C SER A 36 -2.03 11.42 11.35
N GLU A 37 -1.96 11.28 12.69
CA GLU A 37 -1.26 10.18 13.35
C GLU A 37 -1.90 8.82 12.99
N ILE A 38 -3.23 8.74 12.98
CA ILE A 38 -3.95 7.52 12.58
C ILE A 38 -3.60 7.10 11.14
N CYS A 39 -3.48 8.05 10.20
CA CYS A 39 -3.07 7.77 8.82
C CYS A 39 -1.67 7.14 8.75
N VAL A 40 -0.70 7.70 9.49
CA VAL A 40 0.67 7.19 9.55
C VAL A 40 0.70 5.78 10.14
N ILE A 41 0.03 5.57 11.27
CA ILE A 41 -0.01 4.27 11.94
C ILE A 41 -0.70 3.22 11.07
N ALA A 42 -1.77 3.59 10.36
CA ALA A 42 -2.48 2.70 9.46
C ALA A 42 -1.59 2.28 8.28
N ALA A 43 -0.87 3.22 7.66
CA ALA A 43 0.07 2.92 6.57
C ALA A 43 1.25 2.06 7.04
N ASN A 44 1.74 2.25 8.27
CA ASN A 44 2.82 1.43 8.84
C ASN A 44 2.39 -0.01 9.19
N GLY A 45 1.14 -0.41 8.95
CA GLY A 45 0.75 -1.82 8.98
C GLY A 45 0.61 -2.47 10.37
N ASN A 46 0.71 -1.71 11.47
CA ASN A 46 0.61 -2.25 12.83
C ASN A 46 -0.81 -2.13 13.40
N LYS A 47 -1.60 -3.20 13.29
CA LYS A 47 -2.98 -3.28 13.82
C LYS A 47 -3.09 -2.92 15.31
N MET A 48 -2.14 -3.33 16.15
CA MET A 48 -2.23 -3.11 17.60
C MET A 48 -2.05 -1.62 17.92
N ASN A 49 -1.08 -0.97 17.27
CA ASN A 49 -0.88 0.46 17.40
C ASN A 49 -2.08 1.23 16.85
N LEU A 50 -2.62 0.81 15.71
CA LEU A 50 -3.83 1.42 15.13
C LEU A 50 -5.02 1.29 16.07
N HIS A 51 -5.24 0.11 16.66
CA HIS A 51 -6.29 -0.09 17.65
C HIS A 51 -6.12 0.82 18.86
N LYS A 52 -4.90 0.94 19.38
CA LYS A 52 -4.59 1.82 20.51
C LYS A 52 -4.85 3.28 20.16
N ALA A 53 -4.38 3.77 19.00
CA ALA A 53 -4.56 5.15 18.58
C ALA A 53 -6.05 5.51 18.40
N ILE A 54 -6.83 4.64 17.76
CA ILE A 54 -8.29 4.85 17.61
C ILE A 54 -8.99 4.88 18.97
N ARG A 55 -8.66 3.94 19.87
CA ARG A 55 -9.27 3.88 21.19
C ARG A 55 -8.90 5.09 22.05
N ASP A 56 -7.61 5.41 22.11
CA ASP A 56 -7.09 6.47 22.99
C ASP A 56 -7.51 7.88 22.51
N SER A 57 -7.81 8.03 21.22
CA SER A 57 -8.43 9.24 20.65
C SER A 57 -9.93 9.37 20.89
N GLY A 58 -10.59 8.34 21.42
CA GLY A 58 -12.05 8.30 21.60
C GLY A 58 -12.83 8.12 20.30
N LEU A 59 -12.16 7.85 19.17
CA LEU A 59 -12.79 7.61 17.88
C LEU A 59 -13.30 6.17 17.77
N THR A 60 -14.23 5.96 16.84
CA THR A 60 -14.70 4.62 16.47
C THR A 60 -14.07 4.19 15.15
N ARG A 61 -14.05 2.88 14.91
CA ARG A 61 -13.60 2.32 13.63
C ARG A 61 -14.44 2.84 12.45
N GLY A 62 -15.75 2.93 12.63
CA GLY A 62 -16.65 3.48 11.60
C GLY A 62 -16.38 4.96 11.31
N PHE A 63 -16.11 5.78 12.34
CA PHE A 63 -15.69 7.17 12.08
C PHE A 63 -14.39 7.24 11.27
N VAL A 64 -13.42 6.38 11.60
CA VAL A 64 -12.15 6.32 10.86
C VAL A 64 -12.37 5.88 9.42
N GLU A 65 -13.20 4.87 9.19
CA GLU A 65 -13.57 4.41 7.85
C GLU A 65 -14.27 5.49 7.02
N ASP A 66 -15.29 6.14 7.60
CA ASP A 66 -16.20 7.02 6.86
C ASP A 66 -15.70 8.46 6.73
N SER A 67 -14.85 8.93 7.66
CA SER A 67 -14.53 10.36 7.82
C SER A 67 -13.05 10.70 7.75
N VAL A 68 -12.13 9.74 7.92
CA VAL A 68 -10.69 10.03 7.91
C VAL A 68 -10.14 9.92 6.49
N THR A 69 -9.57 11.02 6.03
CA THR A 69 -8.83 11.09 4.75
C THR A 69 -7.35 11.30 5.00
N CYS A 70 -6.52 10.53 4.31
CA CYS A 70 -5.06 10.57 4.34
C CYS A 70 -4.57 11.01 2.95
N ASN A 71 -3.88 12.15 2.84
CA ASN A 71 -3.47 12.72 1.56
C ASN A 71 -4.61 12.76 0.53
N GLN A 72 -5.77 13.27 0.97
CA GLN A 72 -6.99 13.43 0.17
C GLN A 72 -7.63 12.11 -0.31
N LEU A 73 -7.16 10.96 0.19
CA LEU A 73 -7.77 9.66 -0.06
C LEU A 73 -8.48 9.15 1.20
N PRO A 74 -9.62 8.45 1.09
CA PRO A 74 -10.18 7.68 2.20
C PRO A 74 -9.10 6.76 2.79
N ILE A 75 -9.05 6.63 4.12
CA ILE A 75 -7.96 5.88 4.78
C ILE A 75 -7.81 4.43 4.28
N VAL A 76 -8.91 3.78 3.90
CA VAL A 76 -8.91 2.42 3.34
C VAL A 76 -8.18 2.38 1.99
N GLU A 77 -8.44 3.35 1.11
CA GLU A 77 -7.79 3.48 -0.19
C GLU A 77 -6.32 3.87 -0.04
N PHE A 78 -6.02 4.78 0.89
CA PHE A 78 -4.65 5.18 1.21
C PHE A 78 -3.81 3.99 1.67
N VAL A 79 -4.33 3.16 2.58
CA VAL A 79 -3.66 1.94 3.03
C VAL A 79 -3.56 0.92 1.90
N GLU A 80 -4.56 0.79 1.02
CA GLU A 80 -4.48 -0.12 -0.14
C GLU A 80 -3.35 0.27 -1.10
N GLN A 81 -3.12 1.57 -1.29
CA GLN A 81 -2.13 2.08 -2.21
C GLN A 81 -0.71 2.14 -1.64
N TYR A 82 -0.58 2.50 -0.36
CA TYR A 82 0.72 2.87 0.23
C TYR A 82 1.07 2.09 1.50
N GLY A 83 0.11 1.37 2.08
CA GLY A 83 0.26 0.75 3.39
C GLY A 83 0.91 -0.64 3.37
N GLU A 84 1.44 -1.02 4.53
CA GLU A 84 1.87 -2.38 4.81
C GLU A 84 0.74 -3.21 5.45
N ASN A 85 0.80 -4.53 5.33
CA ASN A 85 -0.21 -5.45 5.88
C ASN A 85 -1.66 -5.07 5.51
N VAL A 86 -1.86 -4.54 4.28
CA VAL A 86 -3.11 -3.95 3.78
C VAL A 86 -4.35 -4.71 4.20
N ALA A 87 -4.43 -6.01 3.89
CA ALA A 87 -5.61 -6.82 4.19
C ALA A 87 -5.94 -6.86 5.69
N LYS A 88 -4.92 -6.87 6.56
CA LYS A 88 -5.11 -6.90 8.01
C LYS A 88 -5.54 -5.54 8.55
N ILE A 89 -4.98 -4.46 8.03
CA ILE A 89 -5.32 -3.09 8.43
C ILE A 89 -6.70 -2.72 7.92
N ASN A 90 -6.97 -2.88 6.63
CA ASN A 90 -8.25 -2.50 6.06
C ASN A 90 -9.40 -3.32 6.63
N ARG A 91 -9.28 -4.66 6.79
CA ARG A 91 -10.32 -5.42 7.52
C ARG A 91 -10.48 -4.96 8.97
N TYR A 92 -9.42 -4.48 9.60
CA TYR A 92 -9.53 -3.89 10.92
C TYR A 92 -10.20 -2.52 10.88
N ILE A 93 -10.06 -1.71 9.85
CA ILE A 93 -10.81 -0.45 9.74
C ILE A 93 -12.29 -0.78 9.47
N THR A 94 -12.58 -1.57 8.43
CA THR A 94 -13.91 -1.78 7.85
C THR A 94 -14.77 -2.85 8.53
N ALA A 95 -14.61 -3.11 9.83
CA ALA A 95 -15.36 -4.20 10.51
C ALA A 95 -15.17 -5.65 9.96
N GLY A 96 -14.32 -5.87 8.94
CA GLY A 96 -14.18 -7.13 8.23
C GLY A 96 -14.66 -7.08 6.77
N ASP A 97 -15.32 -5.99 6.37
CA ASP A 97 -16.00 -5.86 5.08
C ASP A 97 -15.07 -5.54 3.90
N TYR A 98 -13.77 -5.38 4.16
CA TYR A 98 -12.79 -5.09 3.12
C TYR A 98 -12.58 -6.31 2.21
N THR A 99 -13.01 -6.17 0.95
CA THR A 99 -12.87 -7.18 -0.10
C THR A 99 -11.62 -6.99 -0.96
N GLY A 100 -11.13 -5.75 -1.08
CA GLY A 100 -9.89 -5.37 -1.76
C GLY A 100 -9.85 -5.63 -3.27
N THR A 101 -9.17 -4.78 -4.02
CA THR A 101 -8.98 -4.96 -5.48
C THR A 101 -7.66 -5.66 -5.80
N LEU A 102 -6.67 -5.56 -4.89
CA LEU A 102 -5.34 -6.14 -5.05
C LEU A 102 -5.18 -7.56 -4.49
N ILE A 103 -6.03 -8.01 -3.55
CA ILE A 103 -6.01 -9.41 -3.07
C ILE A 103 -6.39 -10.37 -4.21
N SER A 104 -7.25 -9.93 -5.13
CA SER A 104 -7.69 -10.72 -6.27
C SER A 104 -6.63 -10.88 -7.38
N ARG A 105 -5.48 -10.20 -7.28
CA ARG A 105 -4.35 -10.33 -8.24
C ARG A 105 -3.16 -11.13 -7.69
N ALA A 106 -3.22 -11.53 -6.41
CA ALA A 106 -2.17 -12.28 -5.74
C ALA A 106 -2.53 -13.78 -5.52
N ASN A 107 -3.63 -14.25 -6.12
CA ASN A 107 -4.05 -15.66 -6.14
C ASN A 107 -4.16 -16.15 -7.58
#